data_AF-A0A8T0KDV0-F1
#
_entry.id   AF-A0A8T0KDV0-F1
#
_cell.length_a   1.000
_cell.length_b   1.000
_cell.length_c   1.000
_cell.angle_alpha   90.00
_cell.angle_beta   90.00
_cell.angle_gamma   90.00
#
_symmetry.space_group_name_H-M   'P 1'
#
loop_
_entity.id
_entity.type
_entity.pdbx_description
1 polymer ?
#
loop_
_entity_poly.entity_id
_entity_poly.type
_entity_poly.pdbx_seq_one_letter_code
_entity_poly.pdbx_strand_id
1 'polypeptide(L)'
;MSAIVVVSLCTLLLCSDMAHANTYVVGGRDGWSTNASSWSGKVFKTGDELLFVYDATKHNVVVVDQGGYNSCSASAGSKTYQTGHDYIQLLKGLSYFISSFPGDCEAGTKFSVTAQ
;
A
#
# COMPACT_ATOMS: atom_id res chain seq x y z
N MET A 1 -5.15 -19.02 45.03
CA MET A 1 -4.56 -19.06 43.67
C MET A 1 -5.47 -18.49 42.57
N SER A 2 -6.79 -18.24 42.81
CA SER A 2 -7.68 -17.74 41.74
C SER A 2 -7.71 -16.21 41.51
N ALA A 3 -7.56 -15.37 42.55
CA ALA A 3 -7.71 -13.93 42.37
C ALA A 3 -6.56 -13.29 41.57
N ILE A 4 -5.32 -13.71 41.83
CA ILE A 4 -4.12 -13.16 41.18
C ILE A 4 -4.08 -13.51 39.69
N VAL A 5 -4.50 -14.74 39.33
CA VAL A 5 -4.53 -15.20 37.93
C VAL A 5 -5.61 -14.44 37.14
N VAL A 6 -6.79 -14.24 37.75
CA VAL A 6 -7.87 -13.48 37.11
C VAL A 6 -7.51 -12.01 36.93
N VAL A 7 -6.91 -11.36 37.94
CA VAL A 7 -6.46 -9.95 37.83
C VAL A 7 -5.36 -9.81 36.78
N SER A 8 -4.38 -10.72 36.74
CA SER A 8 -3.30 -10.72 35.75
C SER A 8 -3.84 -10.90 34.32
N LEU A 9 -4.80 -11.81 34.12
CA LEU A 9 -5.42 -12.04 32.81
C LEU A 9 -6.28 -10.83 32.36
N CYS A 10 -6.99 -10.18 33.28
CA CYS A 10 -7.73 -8.95 33.01
C CYS A 10 -6.79 -7.78 32.64
N THR A 11 -5.62 -7.66 33.27
CA THR A 11 -4.65 -6.61 32.90
C THR A 11 -4.03 -6.82 31.51
N LEU A 12 -3.81 -8.06 31.08
CA LEU A 12 -3.27 -8.36 29.75
C LEU A 12 -4.26 -8.02 28.62
N LEU A 13 -5.56 -8.24 28.86
CA LEU A 13 -6.64 -7.91 27.90
C LEU A 13 -6.90 -6.40 27.77
N LEU A 14 -6.56 -5.60 28.78
CA LEU A 14 -6.69 -4.14 28.76
C LEU A 14 -5.47 -3.43 28.18
N CYS A 15 -4.33 -4.12 28.10
CA CYS A 15 -3.06 -3.61 27.55
C CYS A 15 -2.82 -4.02 26.10
N SER A 16 -3.79 -4.63 25.41
CA SER A 16 -3.69 -4.79 23.96
C SER A 16 -3.86 -3.42 23.31
N ASP A 17 -2.73 -2.78 22.99
CA ASP A 17 -2.68 -1.67 22.04
C ASP A 17 -3.39 -2.13 20.77
N MET A 18 -4.56 -1.55 20.50
CA MET A 18 -5.28 -1.80 19.27
C MET A 18 -4.46 -1.16 18.15
N ALA A 19 -3.60 -1.96 17.52
CA ALA A 19 -2.80 -1.53 16.38
C ALA A 19 -3.74 -1.21 15.21
N HIS A 20 -4.18 0.04 15.14
CA HIS A 20 -4.94 0.54 14.00
C HIS A 20 -4.00 0.71 12.81
N ALA A 21 -4.28 -0.02 11.74
CA ALA A 21 -3.74 0.26 10.42
C ALA A 21 -4.25 1.63 9.95
N ASN A 22 -3.35 2.49 9.49
CA ASN A 22 -3.74 3.75 8.89
C ASN A 22 -4.04 3.56 7.41
N THR A 23 -5.02 4.30 6.89
CA THR A 23 -5.28 4.37 5.44
C THR A 23 -4.71 5.65 4.87
N TYR A 24 -4.02 5.54 3.74
CA TYR A 24 -3.32 6.62 3.08
C TYR A 24 -3.77 6.77 1.63
N VAL A 25 -4.31 7.93 1.27
CA VAL A 25 -4.73 8.23 -0.11
C VAL A 25 -3.51 8.58 -0.96
N VAL A 26 -3.11 7.68 -1.85
CA VAL A 26 -1.94 7.87 -2.72
C VAL A 26 -2.14 9.11 -3.60
N GLY A 27 -1.13 9.98 -3.65
CA GLY A 27 -1.19 11.26 -4.38
C GLY A 27 -2.08 12.33 -3.74
N GLY A 28 -2.74 12.05 -2.61
CA GLY A 28 -3.60 13.01 -1.93
C GLY A 28 -4.74 13.50 -2.81
N ARG A 29 -4.80 14.82 -3.06
CA ARG A 29 -5.86 15.42 -3.89
C ARG A 29 -5.75 15.06 -5.37
N ASP A 30 -4.55 14.78 -5.84
CA ASP A 30 -4.31 14.47 -7.26
C ASP A 30 -4.55 12.99 -7.57
N GLY A 31 -4.74 12.16 -6.53
CA GLY A 31 -4.97 10.72 -6.66
C GLY A 31 -3.79 9.98 -7.30
N TRP A 32 -4.08 8.77 -7.78
CA TRP A 32 -3.10 7.95 -8.48
C TRP A 32 -2.84 8.51 -9.88
N SER A 33 -1.69 9.14 -10.05
CA SER A 33 -1.29 9.88 -11.25
C SER A 33 0.25 9.98 -11.36
N THR A 34 0.76 10.65 -12.40
CA THR A 34 2.21 10.85 -12.62
C THR A 34 2.92 11.62 -11.49
N ASN A 35 2.17 12.37 -10.67
CA ASN A 35 2.68 13.07 -9.48
C ASN A 35 2.83 12.17 -8.25
N ALA A 36 2.47 10.89 -8.33
CA ALA A 36 2.60 9.93 -7.23
C ALA A 36 4.07 9.71 -6.81
N SER A 37 5.04 10.10 -7.62
CA SER A 37 6.46 10.16 -7.24
C SER A 37 6.73 11.02 -5.98
N SER A 38 5.90 12.02 -5.71
CA SER A 38 5.94 12.83 -4.47
C SER A 38 5.69 12.04 -3.19
N TRP A 39 5.20 10.79 -3.29
CA TRP A 39 5.00 9.87 -2.18
C TRP A 39 6.23 9.02 -1.85
N SER A 40 7.30 9.11 -2.65
CA SER A 40 8.57 8.44 -2.35
C SER A 40 9.18 9.01 -1.06
N GLY A 41 9.62 8.13 -0.16
CA GLY A 41 10.31 8.50 1.09
C GLY A 41 9.45 8.58 2.35
N LYS A 42 8.11 8.39 2.26
CA LYS A 42 7.30 8.13 3.46
C LYS A 42 7.60 6.74 4.03
N VAL A 43 7.74 6.65 5.36
CA VAL A 43 7.85 5.38 6.07
C VAL A 43 6.45 4.97 6.51
N PHE A 44 6.02 3.79 6.06
CA PHE A 44 4.75 3.19 6.43
C PHE A 44 4.96 2.14 7.51
N LYS A 45 3.90 1.76 8.20
CA LYS A 45 3.89 0.62 9.11
C LYS A 45 3.34 -0.61 8.40
N THR A 46 3.83 -1.77 8.79
CA THR A 46 3.23 -3.04 8.37
C THR A 46 1.75 -3.05 8.75
N GLY A 47 0.89 -3.40 7.79
CA GLY A 47 -0.56 -3.43 7.97
C GLY A 47 -1.29 -2.15 7.56
N ASP A 48 -0.59 -1.02 7.37
CA ASP A 48 -1.18 0.19 6.79
C ASP A 48 -1.76 -0.09 5.40
N GLU A 49 -2.79 0.66 5.00
CA GLU A 49 -3.44 0.52 3.71
C GLU A 49 -3.17 1.73 2.81
N LEU A 50 -2.90 1.45 1.54
CA LEU A 50 -2.87 2.46 0.49
C LEU A 50 -4.20 2.45 -0.26
N LEU A 51 -4.87 3.60 -0.29
CA LEU A 51 -6.04 3.83 -1.12
C LEU A 51 -5.61 4.51 -2.42
N PHE A 52 -5.86 3.82 -3.52
CA PHE A 52 -5.65 4.31 -4.87
C PHE A 52 -6.98 4.80 -5.45
N VAL A 53 -7.04 6.08 -5.81
CA VAL A 53 -8.21 6.70 -6.45
C VAL A 53 -7.82 7.17 -7.85
N TYR A 54 -8.51 6.68 -8.88
CA TYR A 54 -8.23 6.99 -10.29
C TYR A 54 -9.40 6.63 -11.23
N ASP A 55 -9.35 7.15 -12.45
CA ASP A 55 -10.23 6.74 -13.55
C ASP A 55 -9.77 5.36 -14.08
N ALA A 56 -10.53 4.31 -13.77
CA ALA A 56 -10.20 2.92 -14.12
C ALA A 56 -10.17 2.63 -15.64
N THR A 57 -10.64 3.58 -16.46
CA THR A 57 -10.53 3.51 -17.92
C THR A 57 -9.18 4.03 -18.44
N LYS A 58 -8.40 4.69 -17.59
CA LYS A 58 -7.13 5.33 -17.95
C LYS A 58 -5.94 4.78 -17.18
N HIS A 59 -6.16 4.33 -15.96
CA HIS A 59 -5.12 3.83 -15.08
C HIS A 59 -5.54 2.50 -14.47
N ASN A 60 -4.57 1.77 -13.94
CA ASN A 60 -4.76 0.65 -13.03
C ASN A 60 -3.63 0.67 -11.98
N VAL A 61 -3.65 -0.30 -11.07
CA VAL A 61 -2.55 -0.51 -10.12
C VAL A 61 -2.06 -1.93 -10.25
N VAL A 62 -0.78 -2.10 -10.53
CA VAL A 62 -0.12 -3.40 -10.58
C VAL A 62 1.00 -3.44 -9.54
N VAL A 63 0.96 -4.47 -8.70
CA VAL A 63 2.03 -4.75 -7.74
C VAL A 63 3.11 -5.56 -8.46
N VAL A 64 4.33 -5.02 -8.49
CA VAL A 64 5.47 -5.61 -9.20
C VAL A 64 6.67 -5.77 -8.29
N ASP A 65 7.67 -6.49 -8.75
CA ASP A 65 9.00 -6.49 -8.14
C ASP A 65 9.83 -5.28 -8.61
N GLN A 66 11.05 -5.17 -8.09
CA GLN A 66 11.96 -4.08 -8.45
C GLN A 66 12.34 -4.08 -9.94
N GLY A 67 12.44 -5.26 -10.56
CA GLY A 67 12.74 -5.41 -11.98
C GLY A 67 11.61 -4.80 -12.81
N GLY A 68 10.38 -5.27 -12.58
CA GLY A 68 9.17 -4.78 -13.24
C GLY A 68 8.91 -3.30 -12.99
N TYR A 69 9.24 -2.78 -11.82
CA TYR A 69 9.22 -1.34 -11.56
C TYR A 69 10.19 -0.58 -12.46
N ASN A 70 11.44 -1.03 -12.57
CA ASN A 70 12.47 -0.37 -13.36
C ASN A 70 12.20 -0.44 -14.86
N SER A 71 11.70 -1.58 -15.35
CA SER A 71 11.39 -1.81 -16.77
C SER A 71 9.97 -1.43 -17.17
N CYS A 72 9.15 -0.93 -16.24
CA CYS A 72 7.72 -0.66 -16.49
C CYS A 72 6.94 -1.85 -17.04
N SER A 73 7.20 -3.05 -16.50
CA SER A 73 6.60 -4.29 -16.97
C SER A 73 5.97 -5.08 -15.83
N ALA A 74 4.75 -5.56 -16.04
CA ALA A 74 4.09 -6.51 -15.16
C ALA A 74 4.44 -7.96 -15.55
N SER A 75 5.07 -8.70 -14.65
CA SER A 75 5.35 -10.13 -14.84
C SER A 75 4.07 -10.96 -14.80
N ALA A 76 4.09 -12.16 -15.40
CA ALA A 76 2.98 -13.09 -15.31
C ALA A 76 2.65 -13.41 -13.84
N GLY A 77 1.37 -13.28 -13.46
CA GLY A 77 0.92 -13.47 -12.08
C GLY A 77 1.02 -12.23 -11.18
N SER A 78 1.47 -11.08 -11.71
CA SER A 78 1.39 -9.81 -10.97
C SER A 78 -0.04 -9.51 -10.57
N LYS A 79 -0.23 -9.01 -9.35
CA LYS A 79 -1.56 -8.67 -8.86
C LYS A 79 -1.98 -7.32 -9.44
N THR A 80 -3.05 -7.34 -10.22
CA THR A 80 -3.63 -6.16 -10.87
C THR A 80 -4.95 -5.78 -10.23
N TYR A 81 -5.12 -4.49 -10.03
CA TYR A 81 -6.32 -3.86 -9.48
C TYR A 81 -6.82 -2.83 -10.48
N GLN A 82 -8.14 -2.77 -10.69
CA GLN A 82 -8.74 -1.93 -11.74
C GLN A 82 -10.15 -1.46 -11.36
N THR A 83 -10.41 -1.20 -10.07
CA THR A 83 -11.73 -0.70 -9.65
C THR A 83 -11.81 0.83 -9.70
N GLY A 84 -10.66 1.51 -9.68
CA GLY A 84 -10.56 2.97 -9.53
C GLY A 84 -10.60 3.45 -8.09
N HIS A 85 -10.88 2.55 -7.13
CA HIS A 85 -10.92 2.80 -5.68
C HIS A 85 -10.36 1.57 -4.94
N ASP A 86 -9.06 1.31 -5.11
CA ASP A 86 -8.42 0.08 -4.64
C ASP A 86 -7.70 0.28 -3.32
N TYR A 87 -7.95 -0.62 -2.38
CA TYR A 87 -7.26 -0.69 -1.09
C TYR A 87 -6.21 -1.79 -1.14
N ILE A 88 -4.96 -1.43 -0.83
CA ILE A 88 -3.83 -2.36 -0.80
C ILE A 88 -3.14 -2.26 0.55
N GLN A 89 -3.25 -3.32 1.34
CA GLN A 89 -2.53 -3.45 2.59
C GLN A 89 -1.03 -3.68 2.34
N LEU A 90 -0.20 -2.92 3.06
CA LEU A 90 1.25 -3.02 3.00
C LEU A 90 1.76 -4.14 3.88
N LEU A 91 2.53 -5.03 3.25
CA LEU A 91 3.35 -6.02 3.94
C LEU A 91 4.70 -5.41 4.31
N LYS A 92 5.33 -5.98 5.33
CA LYS A 92 6.67 -5.58 5.74
C LYS A 92 7.65 -5.65 4.58
N GLY A 93 8.43 -4.59 4.39
CA GLY A 93 9.45 -4.47 3.36
C GLY A 93 9.08 -3.49 2.25
N LEU A 94 9.77 -3.63 1.11
CA LEU A 94 9.59 -2.81 -0.08
C LEU A 94 8.43 -3.32 -0.93
N SER A 95 7.57 -2.40 -1.36
CA SER A 95 6.51 -2.66 -2.34
C SER A 95 6.64 -1.68 -3.51
N TYR A 96 6.39 -2.17 -4.72
CA TYR A 96 6.46 -1.39 -5.95
C TYR A 96 5.13 -1.42 -6.69
N PHE A 97 4.70 -0.24 -7.14
CA PHE A 97 3.42 -0.06 -7.82
C PHE A 97 3.65 0.68 -9.14
N ILE A 98 2.97 0.22 -10.18
CA ILE A 98 2.93 0.86 -11.51
C ILE A 98 1.48 0.91 -12.02
N SER A 99 1.20 1.82 -12.96
CA SER A 99 0.10 1.63 -13.91
C SER A 99 0.66 0.92 -15.14
N SER A 100 -0.02 -0.13 -15.60
CA SER A 100 0.36 -0.89 -16.80
C SER A 100 -0.38 -0.43 -18.06
N PHE A 101 -1.13 0.67 -18.00
CA PHE A 101 -1.68 1.29 -19.20
C PHE A 101 -0.55 1.82 -20.08
N PRO A 102 -0.68 1.76 -21.41
CA PRO A 102 0.43 2.11 -22.31
C PRO A 102 0.97 3.52 -22.07
N GLY A 103 2.25 3.63 -21.70
CA GLY A 103 2.96 4.91 -21.50
C GLY A 103 2.82 5.54 -20.11
N ASP A 104 1.91 5.05 -19.25
CA ASP A 104 1.68 5.63 -17.93
C ASP A 104 2.88 5.50 -17.00
N CYS A 105 3.45 4.28 -16.93
CA CYS A 105 4.57 4.00 -16.04
C CYS A 105 5.81 4.79 -16.46
N GLU A 106 6.08 4.87 -17.76
CA GLU A 106 7.18 5.64 -18.35
C GLU A 106 6.98 7.15 -18.13
N ALA A 107 5.74 7.62 -18.14
CA ALA A 107 5.37 8.99 -17.81
C ALA A 107 5.43 9.31 -16.30
N GLY A 108 5.70 8.31 -15.45
CA GLY A 108 5.94 8.50 -14.02
C GLY A 108 4.80 8.06 -13.10
N THR A 109 3.76 7.40 -13.61
CA THR A 109 2.69 6.78 -12.78
C THR A 109 3.20 5.48 -12.16
N LYS A 110 4.20 5.62 -11.30
CA LYS A 110 4.91 4.56 -10.58
C LYS A 110 5.47 5.12 -9.28
N PHE A 111 5.47 4.32 -8.20
CA PHE A 111 6.18 4.66 -6.97
C PHE A 111 6.52 3.39 -6.17
N SER A 112 7.41 3.55 -5.21
CA SER A 112 7.81 2.51 -4.26
C SER A 112 7.66 3.01 -2.83
N VAL A 113 7.34 2.13 -1.91
CA VAL A 113 7.23 2.41 -0.48
C VAL A 113 7.87 1.33 0.35
N THR A 114 8.28 1.69 1.57
CA THR A 114 8.77 0.75 2.57
C THR A 114 7.82 0.76 3.76
N ALA A 115 7.32 -0.41 4.13
CA ALA A 115 6.64 -0.63 5.40
C ALA A 115 7.56 -1.34 6.40
N GLN A 116 7.58 -0.86 7.65
CA GLN A 116 8.41 -1.42 8.73
C GLN A 116 7.58 -2.07 9.83
#